data_AF-U6GH32-F1
#
_entry.id   AF-U6GH32-F1
#
_cell.length_a   1.000
_cell.length_b   1.000
_cell.length_c   1.000
_cell.angle_alpha   90.00
_cell.angle_beta   90.00
_cell.angle_gamma   90.00
#
_symmetry.space_group_name_H-M   'P 1'
#
loop_
_entity.id
_entity.type
_entity.pdbx_description
1 polymer ?
#
loop_
_entity_poly.entity_id
_entity_poly.type
_entity_poly.pdbx_seq_one_letter_code
_entity_poly.pdbx_strand_id
1 'polypeptide(L)'
;MFAGCQQQQTGRQQQKQQQHQQEQQHHQHNEQHLHQQQQQQHQQHDQQQQQQQQARNSSFPAKVYCSNAKSKGCIGITELNDTLNQERPASVMMAGISCHPKGTSFALLFTDGTVLAMGEELQGGEMTAEVKNGLGRFDASRSQRVKTIAATTGAFAVLLHNGSVFAWGDTTVGGELPTPEPSDCSELIAADVGFAAMTAGGTVYSWGKGIVLPARVNTAAFQAASIWAERTCFAAISTSGELAVWGTSTSSAPFCNEGFTSSDYVSFQEVKDRLSSGVKMVRFNERAAAAARQREATATTQTSWELISWGDPEAGGVAPNSLHSVAKNGVK
;
A
#
# COMPACT_ATOMS: atom_id res chain seq x y z
N MET A 1 0.57 -27.70 -86.19
CA MET A 1 1.13 -26.40 -85.74
C MET A 1 0.62 -25.92 -84.38
N PHE A 2 -0.51 -26.40 -83.85
CA PHE A 2 -1.06 -25.92 -82.56
C PHE A 2 -0.35 -26.45 -81.28
N ALA A 3 0.30 -27.61 -81.32
CA ALA A 3 0.94 -28.21 -80.14
C ALA A 3 2.27 -27.53 -79.72
N GLY A 4 3.04 -26.99 -80.67
CA GLY A 4 4.32 -26.32 -80.38
C GLY A 4 4.16 -24.95 -79.72
N CYS A 5 3.04 -24.26 -79.95
CA CYS A 5 2.77 -22.95 -79.38
C CYS A 5 2.33 -23.03 -77.91
N GLN A 6 1.65 -24.11 -77.51
CA GLN A 6 1.29 -24.36 -76.11
C GLN A 6 2.50 -24.72 -75.25
N GLN A 7 3.45 -25.53 -75.77
CA GLN A 7 4.68 -25.88 -75.04
C GLN A 7 5.62 -24.68 -74.81
N GLN A 8 5.71 -23.75 -75.76
CA GLN A 8 6.48 -22.51 -75.58
C GLN A 8 5.85 -21.54 -74.57
N GLN A 9 4.51 -21.50 -74.47
CA GLN A 9 3.82 -20.66 -73.50
C GLN A 9 3.93 -21.20 -72.08
N THR A 10 3.82 -22.52 -71.88
CA THR A 10 4.03 -23.15 -70.56
C THR A 10 5.48 -23.05 -70.09
N GLY A 11 6.46 -23.18 -70.98
CA GLY A 11 7.88 -22.98 -70.64
C GLY A 11 8.20 -21.55 -70.17
N ARG A 12 7.65 -20.52 -70.82
CA ARG A 12 7.78 -19.12 -70.37
C ARG A 12 7.05 -18.85 -69.06
N GLN A 13 5.91 -19.50 -68.80
CA GLN A 13 5.21 -19.37 -67.52
C GLN A 13 5.99 -20.01 -66.37
N GLN A 14 6.58 -21.19 -66.58
CA GLN A 14 7.44 -21.84 -65.57
C GLN A 14 8.69 -21.03 -65.26
N GLN A 15 9.34 -20.45 -66.29
CA GLN A 15 10.49 -19.57 -66.08
C GLN A 15 10.13 -18.32 -65.27
N LYS A 16 8.99 -17.68 -65.58
CA LYS A 16 8.50 -16.54 -64.79
C LYS A 16 8.16 -16.93 -63.35
N GLN A 17 7.60 -18.12 -63.12
CA GLN A 17 7.33 -18.63 -61.77
C GLN A 17 8.61 -18.89 -60.97
N GLN A 18 9.63 -19.49 -61.59
CA GLN A 18 10.93 -19.70 -60.94
C GLN A 18 11.63 -18.37 -60.61
N GLN A 19 11.59 -17.41 -61.53
CA GLN A 19 12.18 -16.09 -61.32
C GLN A 19 11.46 -15.34 -60.18
N HIS A 20 10.13 -15.43 -60.13
CA HIS A 20 9.33 -14.84 -59.05
C HIS A 20 9.58 -15.53 -57.69
N GLN A 21 9.78 -16.85 -57.66
CA GLN A 21 10.17 -17.56 -56.44
C GLN A 21 11.56 -17.16 -55.96
N GLN A 22 12.53 -16.97 -56.86
CA GLN A 22 13.86 -16.48 -56.50
C GLN A 22 13.82 -15.06 -55.94
N GLU A 23 13.02 -14.17 -56.56
CA GLU A 23 12.81 -12.81 -56.05
C GLU A 23 12.18 -12.80 -54.66
N GLN A 24 11.17 -13.65 -54.41
CA GLN A 24 10.54 -13.79 -53.09
C GLN A 24 11.51 -14.32 -52.03
N GLN A 25 12.32 -15.33 -52.36
CA GLN A 25 13.36 -15.84 -51.46
C GLN A 25 14.41 -14.78 -51.15
N HIS A 26 14.81 -13.99 -52.15
CA HIS A 26 15.78 -12.93 -51.96
C HIS A 26 15.21 -11.80 -51.10
N HIS A 27 13.92 -11.48 -51.26
CA HIS A 27 13.23 -10.49 -50.44
C HIS A 27 13.11 -10.94 -48.97
N GLN A 28 12.71 -12.19 -48.73
CA GLN A 28 12.67 -12.77 -47.38
C GLN A 28 14.05 -12.79 -46.70
N HIS A 29 15.10 -13.11 -47.46
CA HIS A 29 16.46 -13.10 -46.92
C HIS A 29 16.91 -11.68 -46.53
N ASN A 30 16.58 -10.67 -47.36
CA ASN A 30 16.85 -9.27 -47.04
C ASN A 30 16.08 -8.78 -45.81
N GLU A 31 14.81 -9.15 -45.65
CA GLU A 31 14.03 -8.81 -44.45
C GLU A 31 14.61 -9.44 -43.19
N GLN A 32 15.00 -10.72 -43.24
CA GLN A 32 15.66 -11.39 -42.12
C GLN A 32 16.98 -10.71 -41.75
N HIS A 33 17.79 -10.35 -42.74
CA HIS A 33 19.06 -9.64 -42.52
C HIS A 33 18.83 -8.25 -41.89
N LEU A 34 17.83 -7.51 -42.36
CA LEU A 34 17.48 -6.20 -41.81
C LEU A 34 16.98 -6.30 -40.36
N HIS A 35 16.14 -7.31 -40.07
CA HIS A 35 15.66 -7.57 -38.70
C HIS A 35 16.81 -7.94 -37.76
N GLN A 36 17.75 -8.76 -38.23
CA GLN A 36 18.93 -9.15 -37.46
C GLN A 36 19.86 -7.95 -37.18
N GLN A 37 20.03 -7.05 -38.16
CA GLN A 37 20.75 -5.78 -37.94
C GLN A 37 20.05 -4.88 -36.92
N GLN A 38 18.72 -4.75 -36.97
CA GLN A 38 17.97 -3.96 -35.99
C GLN A 38 18.07 -4.52 -34.57
N GLN A 39 18.05 -5.85 -34.42
CA GLN A 39 18.27 -6.51 -33.13
C GLN A 39 19.69 -6.26 -32.61
N GLN A 40 20.71 -6.35 -33.48
CA GLN A 40 22.09 -6.05 -33.09
C GLN A 40 22.27 -4.58 -32.68
N GLN A 41 21.63 -3.64 -33.38
CA GLN A 41 21.66 -2.22 -33.02
C GLN A 41 20.98 -1.96 -31.67
N HIS A 42 19.84 -2.60 -31.39
CA HIS A 42 19.20 -2.52 -30.07
C HIS A 42 20.10 -3.07 -28.97
N GLN A 43 20.71 -4.25 -29.18
CA GLN A 43 21.63 -4.84 -28.22
C GLN A 43 22.86 -3.95 -27.97
N GLN A 44 23.43 -3.34 -29.00
CA GLN A 44 24.56 -2.42 -28.86
C GLN A 44 24.16 -1.15 -28.11
N HIS A 45 23.00 -0.59 -28.40
CA HIS A 45 22.47 0.58 -27.71
C HIS A 45 22.20 0.28 -26.23
N ASP A 46 21.61 -0.88 -25.91
CA ASP A 46 21.38 -1.33 -24.55
C ASP A 46 22.69 -1.55 -23.79
N GLN A 47 23.71 -2.15 -24.43
CA GLN A 47 25.04 -2.30 -23.86
C GLN A 47 25.72 -0.96 -23.59
N GLN A 48 25.59 0.00 -24.51
CA GLN A 48 26.18 1.33 -24.35
C GLN A 48 25.49 2.12 -23.24
N GLN A 49 24.17 2.01 -23.11
CA GLN A 49 23.42 2.56 -21.98
C GLN A 49 23.84 1.91 -20.66
N GLN A 50 24.00 0.59 -20.61
CA GLN A 50 24.48 -0.11 -19.42
C GLN A 50 25.89 0.36 -19.02
N GLN A 51 26.81 0.53 -19.98
CA GLN A 51 28.16 1.02 -19.70
C GLN A 51 28.17 2.47 -19.21
N GLN A 52 27.38 3.36 -19.83
CA GLN A 52 27.24 4.74 -19.35
C GLN A 52 26.60 4.80 -17.96
N GLN A 53 25.64 3.92 -17.69
CA GLN A 53 25.03 3.81 -16.38
C GLN A 53 26.04 3.29 -15.35
N GLN A 54 26.79 2.23 -15.63
CA GLN A 54 27.89 1.75 -14.77
C GLN A 54 28.93 2.84 -14.48
N ALA A 55 29.31 3.63 -15.49
CA ALA A 55 30.26 4.74 -15.34
C ALA A 55 29.72 5.91 -14.51
N ARG A 56 28.42 6.22 -14.59
CA ARG A 56 27.80 7.20 -13.67
C ARG A 56 27.68 6.64 -12.25
N ASN A 57 27.34 5.37 -12.12
CA ASN A 57 27.14 4.68 -10.85
C ASN A 57 28.44 4.61 -10.02
N SER A 58 29.59 4.42 -10.67
CA SER A 58 30.89 4.44 -9.99
C SER A 58 31.29 5.82 -9.46
N SER A 59 30.74 6.89 -10.02
CA SER A 59 31.02 8.27 -9.60
C SER A 59 30.14 8.75 -8.44
N PHE A 60 28.95 8.17 -8.25
CA PHE A 60 27.99 8.59 -7.21
C PHE A 60 27.27 7.38 -6.59
N PRO A 61 27.96 6.60 -5.73
CA PRO A 61 27.34 5.48 -5.04
C PRO A 61 26.25 5.97 -4.06
N ALA A 62 25.07 5.36 -4.11
CA ALA A 62 24.00 5.62 -3.16
C ALA A 62 24.46 5.20 -1.76
N LYS A 63 24.41 6.13 -0.80
CA LYS A 63 24.89 5.89 0.56
C LYS A 63 23.93 6.47 1.59
N VAL A 64 23.59 5.66 2.59
CA VAL A 64 22.89 6.09 3.80
C VAL A 64 23.92 6.59 4.81
N TYR A 65 23.74 7.82 5.28
CA TYR A 65 24.60 8.44 6.28
C TYR A 65 23.91 8.46 7.63
N CYS A 66 24.64 8.06 8.67
CA CYS A 66 24.20 8.24 10.04
C CYS A 66 24.91 9.42 10.70
N SER A 67 24.13 10.42 11.12
CA SER A 67 24.63 11.60 11.82
C SER A 67 24.94 11.34 13.30
N ASN A 68 24.34 10.31 13.91
CA ASN A 68 24.58 9.91 15.30
C ASN A 68 25.04 8.45 15.39
N ALA A 69 26.33 8.20 15.20
CA ALA A 69 26.92 6.86 15.18
C ALA A 69 26.72 6.03 16.47
N LYS A 70 26.29 6.66 17.57
CA LYS A 70 25.97 5.97 18.83
C LYS A 70 24.54 5.44 18.89
N SER A 71 23.67 5.83 17.94
CA SER A 71 22.29 5.35 17.88
C SER A 71 22.24 3.87 17.50
N LYS A 72 21.37 3.10 18.15
CA LYS A 72 21.05 1.72 17.72
C LYS A 72 20.50 1.69 16.28
N GLY A 73 19.82 2.75 15.84
CA GLY A 73 19.37 2.94 14.47
C GLY A 73 20.47 2.97 13.42
N CYS A 74 21.74 3.10 13.84
CA CYS A 74 22.88 3.15 12.93
C CYS A 74 23.69 1.85 12.88
N ILE A 75 23.31 0.85 13.67
CA ILE A 75 23.87 -0.49 13.57
C ILE A 75 23.50 -1.07 12.20
N GLY A 76 24.47 -1.67 11.51
CA GLY A 76 24.25 -2.27 10.19
C GLY A 76 24.31 -1.30 9.00
N ILE A 77 24.46 0.02 9.19
CA ILE A 77 24.51 0.98 8.06
C ILE A 77 25.72 0.76 7.14
N THR A 78 26.86 0.32 7.67
CA THR A 78 28.02 -0.02 6.82
C THR A 78 27.71 -1.21 5.93
N GLU A 79 27.22 -2.31 6.50
CA GLU A 79 26.83 -3.52 5.76
C GLU A 79 25.71 -3.20 4.76
N LEU A 80 24.74 -2.37 5.16
CA LEU A 80 23.71 -1.86 4.25
C LEU A 80 24.32 -1.11 3.07
N ASN A 81 25.22 -0.16 3.32
CA ASN A 81 25.87 0.58 2.25
C ASN A 81 26.67 -0.35 1.33
N ASP A 82 27.29 -1.40 1.87
CA ASP A 82 28.00 -2.40 1.08
C ASP A 82 27.02 -3.22 0.21
N THR A 83 25.89 -3.68 0.78
CA THR A 83 24.80 -4.35 0.04
C THR A 83 24.22 -3.45 -1.05
N LEU A 84 23.98 -2.17 -0.76
CA LEU A 84 23.48 -1.20 -1.75
C LEU A 84 24.46 -1.06 -2.93
N ASN A 85 25.76 -1.01 -2.64
CA ASN A 85 26.80 -0.87 -3.66
C ASN A 85 27.03 -2.15 -4.48
N GLN A 86 26.84 -3.32 -3.89
CA GLN A 86 27.12 -4.61 -4.54
C GLN A 86 25.91 -5.22 -5.24
N GLU A 87 24.74 -5.14 -4.61
CA GLU A 87 23.56 -5.90 -5.01
C GLU A 87 22.52 -5.08 -5.75
N ARG A 88 22.60 -3.74 -5.73
CA ARG A 88 21.56 -2.88 -6.31
C ARG A 88 22.03 -2.03 -7.49
N PRO A 89 21.22 -1.93 -8.57
CA PRO A 89 21.45 -0.92 -9.60
C PRO A 89 21.36 0.49 -8.99
N ALA A 90 22.28 1.40 -9.34
CA ALA A 90 22.33 2.71 -8.68
C ALA A 90 21.14 3.65 -9.00
N SER A 91 20.19 3.23 -9.83
CA SER A 91 18.92 3.93 -10.07
C SER A 91 17.81 3.52 -9.10
N VAL A 92 18.06 2.62 -8.15
CA VAL A 92 17.08 2.28 -7.10
C VAL A 92 16.99 3.46 -6.11
N MET A 93 15.86 4.16 -6.14
CA MET A 93 15.59 5.28 -5.25
C MET A 93 14.86 4.80 -4.00
N MET A 94 14.95 5.56 -2.91
CA MET A 94 14.08 5.37 -1.76
C MET A 94 12.67 5.83 -2.13
N ALA A 95 11.69 4.95 -1.98
CA ALA A 95 10.27 5.21 -2.26
C ALA A 95 9.47 5.59 -1.00
N GLY A 96 9.97 5.22 0.19
CA GLY A 96 9.32 5.59 1.44
C GLY A 96 10.20 5.33 2.65
N ILE A 97 9.83 5.98 3.75
CA ILE A 97 10.36 5.70 5.08
C ILE A 97 9.18 5.64 6.05
N SER A 98 9.20 4.65 6.93
CA SER A 98 8.32 4.59 8.08
C SER A 98 9.16 4.58 9.34
N CYS A 99 8.75 5.31 10.37
CA CYS A 99 9.53 5.52 11.57
C CYS A 99 8.68 5.16 12.80
N HIS A 100 9.30 4.49 13.76
CA HIS A 100 8.73 4.33 15.07
C HIS A 100 8.53 5.72 15.73
N PRO A 101 7.41 5.98 16.42
CA PRO A 101 7.10 7.30 16.98
C PRO A 101 8.18 7.90 17.90
N LYS A 102 8.99 7.06 18.58
CA LYS A 102 10.12 7.49 19.43
C LYS A 102 11.46 7.57 18.68
N GLY A 103 11.50 7.33 17.38
CA GLY A 103 12.73 7.39 16.55
C GLY A 103 13.75 6.29 16.82
N THR A 104 13.33 5.16 17.39
CA THR A 104 14.19 4.05 17.82
C THR A 104 14.42 2.99 16.75
N SER A 105 13.50 2.88 15.80
CA SER A 105 13.58 2.01 14.63
C SER A 105 12.91 2.67 13.43
N PHE A 106 13.31 2.26 12.24
CA PHE A 106 12.71 2.71 11.00
C PHE A 106 12.84 1.65 9.92
N ALA A 107 11.90 1.70 8.99
CA ALA A 107 11.87 0.84 7.83
C ALA A 107 11.98 1.69 6.56
N LEU A 108 12.93 1.32 5.71
CA LEU A 108 13.20 1.96 4.42
C LEU A 108 12.57 1.13 3.31
N LEU A 109 11.75 1.76 2.48
CA LEU A 109 11.18 1.18 1.27
C LEU A 109 11.88 1.76 0.05
N PHE A 110 12.29 0.89 -0.87
CA PHE A 110 12.93 1.26 -2.12
C PHE A 110 12.01 1.03 -3.33
N THR A 111 12.27 1.71 -4.44
CA THR A 111 11.45 1.65 -5.67
C THR A 111 11.43 0.28 -6.34
N ASP A 112 12.38 -0.59 -6.01
CA ASP A 112 12.42 -1.99 -6.41
C ASP A 112 11.53 -2.89 -5.55
N GLY A 113 10.91 -2.36 -4.48
CA GLY A 113 10.09 -3.10 -3.53
C GLY A 113 10.88 -3.76 -2.41
N THR A 114 12.21 -3.58 -2.35
CA THR A 114 13.00 -4.06 -1.22
C THR A 114 12.71 -3.22 0.02
N VAL A 115 12.62 -3.89 1.17
CA VAL A 115 12.39 -3.26 2.47
C VAL A 115 13.55 -3.58 3.39
N LEU A 116 13.99 -2.59 4.15
CA LEU A 116 15.02 -2.78 5.16
C LEU A 116 14.53 -2.23 6.49
N ALA A 117 14.73 -2.99 7.55
CA ALA A 117 14.47 -2.56 8.92
C ALA A 117 15.80 -2.31 9.61
N MET A 118 15.86 -1.24 10.40
CA MET A 118 17.03 -0.91 11.22
C MET A 118 16.59 -0.30 12.55
N GLY A 119 17.42 -0.52 13.59
CA GLY A 119 17.22 0.04 14.92
C GLY A 119 16.98 -1.00 15.99
N GLU A 120 16.19 -0.63 16.99
CA GLU A 120 15.91 -1.51 18.13
C GLU A 120 15.12 -2.75 17.70
N GLU A 121 15.67 -3.94 17.97
CA GLU A 121 15.17 -5.25 17.53
C GLU A 121 13.71 -5.48 17.90
N LEU A 122 13.37 -5.30 19.18
CA LEU A 122 12.02 -5.50 19.71
C LEU A 122 11.04 -4.43 19.23
N GLN A 123 11.52 -3.31 18.68
CA GLN A 123 10.68 -2.28 18.09
C GLN A 123 10.67 -2.34 16.55
N GLY A 124 10.97 -3.50 15.97
CA GLY A 124 10.89 -3.73 14.52
C GLY A 124 12.12 -3.25 13.74
N GLY A 125 13.24 -3.04 14.42
CA GLY A 125 14.54 -2.80 13.82
C GLY A 125 15.17 -4.02 13.16
N GLU A 126 14.65 -5.22 13.44
CA GLU A 126 15.03 -6.47 12.77
C GLU A 126 13.78 -7.19 12.23
N MET A 127 13.88 -7.70 11.00
CA MET A 127 12.83 -8.52 10.38
C MET A 127 13.02 -9.98 10.77
N THR A 128 11.92 -10.74 10.86
CA THR A 128 12.00 -12.20 10.92
C THR A 128 12.66 -12.75 9.65
N ALA A 129 13.22 -13.97 9.72
CA ALA A 129 13.89 -14.59 8.57
C ALA A 129 12.96 -14.73 7.36
N GLU A 130 11.69 -15.05 7.58
CA GLU A 130 10.67 -15.14 6.54
C GLU A 130 10.44 -13.79 5.85
N VAL A 131 10.21 -12.73 6.64
CA VAL A 131 10.00 -11.37 6.12
C VAL A 131 11.26 -10.87 5.40
N LYS A 132 12.45 -11.15 5.95
CA LYS A 132 13.73 -10.78 5.32
C LYS A 132 13.96 -11.51 3.99
N ASN A 133 13.58 -12.78 3.89
CA ASN A 133 13.65 -13.51 2.62
C ASN A 133 12.64 -12.97 1.59
N GLY A 134 11.43 -12.63 2.04
CA GLY A 134 10.38 -12.07 1.18
C GLY A 134 10.63 -10.64 0.71
N LEU A 135 11.24 -9.80 1.55
CA LEU A 135 11.32 -8.35 1.34
C LEU A 135 12.73 -7.77 1.37
N GLY A 136 13.66 -8.39 2.11
CA GLY A 136 14.97 -7.82 2.43
C GLY A 136 16.02 -7.91 1.33
N ARG A 137 15.83 -8.80 0.34
CA ARG A 137 16.73 -8.95 -0.80
C ARG A 137 16.21 -8.20 -2.03
N PHE A 138 17.12 -7.57 -2.76
CA PHE A 138 16.83 -7.12 -4.12
C PHE A 138 16.69 -8.35 -5.03
N ASP A 139 15.59 -8.40 -5.77
CA ASP A 139 15.35 -9.44 -6.75
C ASP A 139 14.76 -8.79 -8.00
N ALA A 140 15.57 -8.66 -9.04
CA ALA A 140 15.17 -8.06 -10.32
C ALA A 140 14.06 -8.86 -11.04
N SER A 141 13.87 -10.14 -10.67
CA SER A 141 12.78 -10.97 -11.19
C SER A 141 11.49 -10.83 -10.38
N ARG A 142 11.54 -10.13 -9.25
CA ARG A 142 10.39 -9.92 -8.38
C ARG A 142 9.38 -9.03 -9.10
N SER A 143 8.27 -9.64 -9.51
CA SER A 143 7.11 -8.94 -10.06
C SER A 143 6.28 -8.23 -8.99
N GLN A 144 6.54 -8.51 -7.71
CA GLN A 144 5.74 -8.04 -6.58
C GLN A 144 6.47 -6.93 -5.82
N ARG A 145 5.93 -5.71 -5.87
CA ARG A 145 6.44 -4.57 -5.10
C ARG A 145 5.55 -4.25 -3.92
N VAL A 146 6.15 -3.62 -2.92
CA VAL A 146 5.43 -3.02 -1.80
C VAL A 146 4.65 -1.81 -2.31
N LYS A 147 3.35 -1.83 -2.04
CA LYS A 147 2.41 -0.75 -2.30
C LYS A 147 2.46 0.30 -1.18
N THR A 148 2.53 -0.13 0.07
CA THR A 148 2.50 0.75 1.25
C THR A 148 3.22 0.11 2.43
N ILE A 149 3.84 0.95 3.27
CA ILE A 149 4.43 0.56 4.55
C ILE A 149 3.83 1.42 5.67
N ALA A 150 3.52 0.80 6.80
CA ALA A 150 2.96 1.46 7.97
C ALA A 150 3.70 1.03 9.25
N ALA A 151 3.65 1.85 10.30
CA ALA A 151 4.29 1.58 11.59
C ALA A 151 3.37 1.89 12.77
N THR A 152 3.51 1.10 13.84
CA THR A 152 2.90 1.31 15.15
C THR A 152 3.96 1.78 16.15
N THR A 153 3.67 1.75 17.47
CA THR A 153 4.67 2.01 18.52
C THR A 153 5.65 0.86 18.75
N GLY A 154 5.81 -0.08 17.82
CA GLY A 154 6.74 -1.20 18.00
C GLY A 154 6.78 -2.21 16.86
N ALA A 155 5.91 -2.09 15.87
CA ALA A 155 5.84 -2.99 14.74
C ALA A 155 5.72 -2.23 13.41
N PHE A 156 6.00 -2.95 12.33
CA PHE A 156 5.82 -2.50 10.96
C PHE A 156 5.00 -3.52 10.19
N ALA A 157 4.27 -3.04 9.19
CA ALA A 157 3.59 -3.88 8.23
C ALA A 157 3.72 -3.30 6.82
N VAL A 158 3.76 -4.17 5.83
CA VAL A 158 3.74 -3.80 4.41
C VAL A 158 2.59 -4.47 3.69
N LEU A 159 2.00 -3.73 2.75
CA LEU A 159 1.04 -4.23 1.78
C LEU A 159 1.73 -4.35 0.43
N LEU A 160 1.63 -5.52 -0.20
CA LEU A 160 2.11 -5.75 -1.56
C LEU A 160 1.04 -5.46 -2.62
N HIS A 161 1.45 -5.25 -3.87
CA HIS A 161 0.52 -5.02 -4.98
C HIS A 161 -0.40 -6.20 -5.30
N ASN A 162 -0.02 -7.44 -4.97
CA ASN A 162 -0.88 -8.62 -5.06
C ASN A 162 -1.88 -8.74 -3.89
N GLY A 163 -1.83 -7.83 -2.91
CA GLY A 163 -2.72 -7.82 -1.75
C GLY A 163 -2.26 -8.68 -0.56
N SER A 164 -1.08 -9.30 -0.62
CA SER A 164 -0.47 -9.94 0.55
C SER A 164 0.07 -8.92 1.55
N VAL A 165 0.06 -9.26 2.83
CA VAL A 165 0.59 -8.43 3.91
C VAL A 165 1.72 -9.16 4.62
N PHE A 166 2.78 -8.44 4.99
CA PHE A 166 3.80 -8.91 5.92
C PHE A 166 3.85 -7.99 7.15
N ALA A 167 4.13 -8.54 8.32
CA ALA A 167 4.33 -7.79 9.56
C ALA A 167 5.56 -8.28 10.32
N TRP A 168 6.20 -7.39 11.08
CA TRP A 168 7.32 -7.72 11.98
C TRP A 168 7.44 -6.70 13.13
N GLY A 169 8.20 -7.05 14.16
CA GLY A 169 8.42 -6.24 15.37
C GLY A 169 7.63 -6.77 16.57
N ASP A 170 7.24 -5.89 17.49
CA ASP A 170 6.54 -6.26 18.73
C ASP A 170 5.15 -6.85 18.43
N THR A 171 4.97 -8.13 18.78
CA THR A 171 3.72 -8.87 18.56
C THR A 171 2.53 -8.28 19.33
N THR A 172 2.77 -7.58 20.44
CA THR A 172 1.71 -6.94 21.22
C THR A 172 1.07 -5.77 20.49
N VAL A 173 1.80 -5.12 19.57
CA VAL A 173 1.33 -4.00 18.75
C VAL A 173 1.35 -4.33 17.25
N GLY A 174 1.17 -5.61 16.92
CA GLY A 174 0.88 -6.06 15.56
C GLY A 174 2.09 -6.58 14.76
N GLY A 175 3.19 -6.93 15.40
CA GLY A 175 4.37 -7.53 14.76
C GLY A 175 4.15 -8.95 14.23
N GLU A 176 3.01 -9.57 14.51
CA GLU A 176 2.59 -10.88 14.01
C GLU A 176 1.20 -10.77 13.36
N LEU A 177 1.01 -11.41 12.21
CA LEU A 177 -0.25 -11.39 11.48
C LEU A 177 -1.36 -12.14 12.23
N PRO A 178 -2.64 -11.75 12.05
CA PRO A 178 -3.76 -12.48 12.62
C PRO A 178 -4.01 -13.81 11.89
N THR A 179 -4.81 -14.68 12.52
CA THR A 179 -5.36 -15.87 11.88
C THR A 179 -6.87 -15.70 11.64
N PRO A 180 -7.38 -15.85 10.41
CA PRO A 180 -6.64 -16.09 9.17
C PRO A 180 -5.81 -14.86 8.73
N GLU A 181 -4.73 -15.12 7.98
CA GLU A 181 -3.87 -14.05 7.46
C GLU A 181 -4.60 -13.15 6.45
N PRO A 182 -4.29 -11.84 6.42
CA PRO A 182 -4.84 -10.93 5.43
C PRO A 182 -4.40 -11.30 4.00
N SER A 183 -5.38 -11.44 3.11
CA SER A 183 -5.16 -11.71 1.68
C SER A 183 -6.05 -10.79 0.84
N ASP A 184 -5.67 -10.59 -0.43
CA ASP A 184 -6.37 -9.71 -1.37
C ASP A 184 -6.64 -8.29 -0.84
N CYS A 185 -5.74 -7.80 0.02
CA CYS A 185 -5.84 -6.49 0.62
C CYS A 185 -5.58 -5.39 -0.39
N SER A 186 -6.33 -4.31 -0.26
CA SER A 186 -6.19 -3.11 -1.07
C SER A 186 -5.72 -1.90 -0.25
N GLU A 187 -5.92 -1.92 1.06
CA GLU A 187 -5.56 -0.85 1.98
C GLU A 187 -4.93 -1.42 3.26
N LEU A 188 -3.99 -0.67 3.84
CA LEU A 188 -3.31 -0.98 5.10
C LEU A 188 -3.12 0.32 5.88
N ILE A 189 -3.56 0.35 7.12
CA ILE A 189 -3.41 1.47 8.04
C ILE A 189 -2.85 1.00 9.39
N ALA A 190 -2.21 1.91 10.11
CA ALA A 190 -1.68 1.66 11.45
C ALA A 190 -2.27 2.64 12.46
N ALA A 191 -2.44 2.15 13.68
CA ALA A 191 -2.62 2.94 14.89
C ALA A 191 -1.43 2.66 15.82
N ASP A 192 -1.32 3.37 16.95
CA ASP A 192 -0.26 3.16 17.95
C ASP A 192 -0.19 1.70 18.41
N VAL A 193 -1.34 1.02 18.45
CA VAL A 193 -1.56 -0.28 19.11
C VAL A 193 -1.65 -1.48 18.15
N GLY A 194 -1.61 -1.25 16.85
CA GLY A 194 -1.81 -2.32 15.88
C GLY A 194 -2.14 -1.81 14.48
N PHE A 195 -2.70 -2.70 13.66
CA PHE A 195 -2.99 -2.42 12.27
C PHE A 195 -4.40 -2.84 11.88
N ALA A 196 -4.88 -2.29 10.77
CA ALA A 196 -6.03 -2.79 10.03
C ALA A 196 -5.72 -2.83 8.53
N ALA A 197 -6.26 -3.84 7.85
CA ALA A 197 -6.18 -3.99 6.40
C ALA A 197 -7.57 -4.24 5.84
N MET A 198 -7.83 -3.80 4.60
CA MET A 198 -9.13 -3.95 3.95
C MET A 198 -8.98 -4.45 2.52
N THR A 199 -9.75 -5.46 2.15
CA THR A 199 -9.84 -5.97 0.77
C THR A 199 -10.67 -5.05 -0.11
N ALA A 200 -10.53 -5.16 -1.44
CA ALA A 200 -11.39 -4.42 -2.36
C ALA A 200 -12.88 -4.78 -2.23
N GLY A 201 -13.18 -5.97 -1.69
CA GLY A 201 -14.54 -6.42 -1.39
C GLY A 201 -15.12 -5.89 -0.08
N GLY A 202 -14.34 -5.14 0.72
CA GLY A 202 -14.79 -4.54 1.98
C GLY A 202 -14.64 -5.44 3.21
N THR A 203 -13.89 -6.55 3.10
CA THR A 203 -13.50 -7.36 4.25
C THR A 203 -12.35 -6.68 5.00
N VAL A 204 -12.50 -6.52 6.31
CA VAL A 204 -11.54 -5.87 7.21
C VAL A 204 -10.85 -6.91 8.08
N TYR A 205 -9.52 -6.82 8.14
CA TYR A 205 -8.66 -7.51 9.09
C TYR A 205 -8.15 -6.47 10.10
N SER A 206 -8.02 -6.85 11.36
CA SER A 206 -7.36 -6.01 12.37
C SER A 206 -6.55 -6.87 13.31
N TRP A 207 -5.38 -6.40 13.74
CA TRP A 207 -4.51 -7.15 14.63
C TRP A 207 -3.62 -6.26 15.49
N GLY A 208 -3.08 -6.88 16.55
CA GLY A 208 -2.53 -6.23 17.73
C GLY A 208 -3.28 -6.71 18.97
N LYS A 209 -2.61 -6.76 20.12
CA LYS A 209 -3.12 -7.45 21.31
C LYS A 209 -4.37 -6.75 21.86
N GLY A 210 -5.46 -7.51 21.97
CA GLY A 210 -6.72 -7.03 22.53
C GLY A 210 -7.56 -6.17 21.57
N ILE A 211 -7.14 -6.03 20.31
CA ILE A 211 -7.96 -5.41 19.27
C ILE A 211 -9.00 -6.44 18.82
N VAL A 212 -10.28 -6.07 18.91
CA VAL A 212 -11.40 -6.94 18.55
C VAL A 212 -12.30 -6.20 17.57
N LEU A 213 -12.49 -6.78 16.39
CA LEU A 213 -13.45 -6.26 15.40
C LEU A 213 -14.89 -6.41 15.91
N PRO A 214 -15.76 -5.41 15.71
CA PRO A 214 -17.17 -5.54 16.05
C PRO A 214 -17.81 -6.64 15.20
N ALA A 215 -18.62 -7.51 15.82
CA ALA A 215 -19.18 -8.70 15.16
C ALA A 215 -20.06 -8.41 13.92
N ARG A 216 -20.51 -7.17 13.74
CA ARG A 216 -21.27 -6.78 12.54
C ARG A 216 -20.38 -6.46 11.34
N VAL A 217 -19.10 -6.15 11.55
CA VAL A 217 -18.13 -5.92 10.45
C VAL A 217 -17.88 -7.24 9.74
N ASN A 218 -17.65 -7.20 8.42
CA ASN A 218 -17.52 -8.36 7.53
C ASN A 218 -18.81 -9.17 7.34
N THR A 219 -19.97 -8.59 7.66
CA THR A 219 -21.28 -9.22 7.37
C THR A 219 -21.87 -8.68 6.07
N ALA A 220 -22.87 -9.36 5.50
CA ALA A 220 -23.57 -8.86 4.32
C ALA A 220 -24.20 -7.46 4.53
N ALA A 221 -24.54 -7.11 5.78
CA ALA A 221 -25.08 -5.79 6.13
C ALA A 221 -24.00 -4.72 6.27
N PHE A 222 -22.74 -5.09 6.54
CA PHE A 222 -21.63 -4.18 6.73
C PHE A 222 -20.39 -4.65 5.95
N GLN A 223 -20.30 -4.15 4.72
CA GLN A 223 -19.06 -4.21 3.93
C GLN A 223 -18.39 -2.85 3.98
N ALA A 224 -17.13 -2.82 4.45
CA ALA A 224 -16.39 -1.58 4.60
C ALA A 224 -16.08 -0.98 3.22
N ALA A 225 -16.24 0.34 3.10
CA ALA A 225 -15.82 1.13 1.96
C ALA A 225 -14.54 1.94 2.24
N SER A 226 -14.23 2.17 3.51
CA SER A 226 -12.98 2.80 3.96
C SER A 226 -12.65 2.39 5.38
N ILE A 227 -11.36 2.41 5.72
CA ILE A 227 -10.84 2.21 7.08
C ILE A 227 -10.09 3.45 7.56
N TRP A 228 -10.13 3.70 8.87
CA TRP A 228 -9.53 4.87 9.52
C TRP A 228 -8.83 4.44 10.80
N ALA A 229 -7.70 5.06 11.13
CA ALA A 229 -6.95 4.75 12.32
C ALA A 229 -6.23 6.00 12.83
N GLU A 230 -6.40 6.30 14.12
CA GLU A 230 -5.65 7.34 14.82
C GLU A 230 -5.49 6.92 16.29
N ARG A 231 -4.28 7.10 16.82
CA ARG A 231 -3.95 6.77 18.22
C ARG A 231 -4.24 5.31 18.55
N THR A 232 -5.23 5.02 19.38
CA THR A 232 -5.59 3.65 19.77
C THR A 232 -6.90 3.17 19.13
N CYS A 233 -7.50 4.02 18.27
CA CYS A 233 -8.80 3.79 17.66
C CYS A 233 -8.66 3.41 16.18
N PHE A 234 -9.56 2.54 15.76
CA PHE A 234 -9.83 2.20 14.38
C PHE A 234 -11.30 2.41 14.08
N ALA A 235 -11.59 2.61 12.80
CA ALA A 235 -12.96 2.60 12.31
C ALA A 235 -13.05 2.08 10.89
N ALA A 236 -14.26 1.65 10.55
CA ALA A 236 -14.67 1.32 9.20
C ALA A 236 -15.95 2.09 8.92
N ILE A 237 -16.05 2.61 7.69
CA ILE A 237 -17.28 3.21 7.19
C ILE A 237 -17.79 2.30 6.08
N SER A 238 -19.01 1.80 6.22
CA SER A 238 -19.62 0.92 5.21
C SER A 238 -20.00 1.67 3.93
N THR A 239 -20.40 0.94 2.88
CA THR A 239 -20.92 1.53 1.64
C THR A 239 -22.19 2.37 1.85
N SER A 240 -23.01 2.06 2.87
CA SER A 240 -24.16 2.87 3.29
C SER A 240 -23.78 4.07 4.17
N GLY A 241 -22.50 4.20 4.53
CA GLY A 241 -22.02 5.21 5.46
C GLY A 241 -22.34 4.90 6.92
N GLU A 242 -22.55 3.62 7.28
CA GLU A 242 -22.60 3.20 8.68
C GLU A 242 -21.19 3.20 9.26
N LEU A 243 -21.02 3.76 10.46
CA LEU A 243 -19.75 3.76 11.17
C LEU A 243 -19.64 2.58 12.14
N ALA A 244 -18.53 1.86 12.07
CA ALA A 244 -18.07 0.93 13.09
C ALA A 244 -16.76 1.42 13.69
N VAL A 245 -16.62 1.31 15.01
CA VAL A 245 -15.45 1.80 15.76
C VAL A 245 -14.95 0.69 16.68
N TRP A 246 -13.65 0.47 16.68
CA TRP A 246 -13.02 -0.48 17.59
C TRP A 246 -11.61 -0.04 17.96
N GLY A 247 -11.04 -0.69 18.95
CA GLY A 247 -9.69 -0.38 19.42
C GLY A 247 -9.41 -1.06 20.74
N THR A 248 -8.35 -0.61 21.37
CA THR A 248 -7.95 -1.06 22.69
C THR A 248 -7.59 0.15 23.53
N SER A 249 -7.78 0.07 24.84
CA SER A 249 -7.42 1.13 25.77
C SER A 249 -6.05 0.83 26.39
N THR A 250 -5.05 1.66 26.13
CA THR A 250 -3.77 1.62 26.85
C THR A 250 -3.80 2.41 28.17
N SER A 251 -4.85 3.20 28.38
CA SER A 251 -5.10 4.00 29.58
C SER A 251 -6.53 3.81 30.10
N SER A 252 -6.81 4.36 31.28
CA SER A 252 -7.99 4.13 32.13
C SER A 252 -9.37 4.52 31.59
N ALA A 253 -9.55 4.71 30.27
CA ALA A 253 -10.87 4.94 29.67
C ALA A 253 -10.97 4.35 28.24
N PRO A 254 -11.79 3.31 28.00
CA PRO A 254 -11.97 2.72 26.67
C PRO A 254 -12.98 3.51 25.83
N PHE A 255 -12.57 4.58 25.12
CA PHE A 255 -13.46 5.36 24.24
C PHE A 255 -13.45 4.91 22.77
N CYS A 256 -12.46 4.09 22.36
CA CYS A 256 -12.34 3.58 20.99
C CYS A 256 -13.28 2.42 20.66
N ASN A 257 -14.26 2.09 21.51
CA ASN A 257 -15.10 0.91 21.37
C ASN A 257 -16.57 1.29 21.46
N GLU A 258 -17.43 0.60 20.73
CA GLU A 258 -18.87 0.89 20.71
C GLU A 258 -19.59 0.55 22.01
N GLY A 259 -19.04 -0.37 22.81
CA GLY A 259 -19.57 -0.78 24.11
C GLY A 259 -19.28 0.21 25.23
N PHE A 260 -18.89 1.44 24.92
CA PHE A 260 -18.55 2.47 25.89
C PHE A 260 -19.81 3.01 26.59
N THR A 261 -19.85 2.91 27.93
CA THR A 261 -21.02 3.25 28.77
C THR A 261 -20.67 4.06 30.03
N SER A 262 -19.49 4.69 30.08
CA SER A 262 -19.09 5.50 31.24
C SER A 262 -20.00 6.73 31.40
N SER A 263 -20.37 7.04 32.65
CA SER A 263 -21.35 8.08 32.99
C SER A 263 -20.87 9.51 32.76
N ASP A 264 -19.55 9.73 32.71
CA ASP A 264 -18.97 11.07 32.72
C ASP A 264 -18.72 11.61 31.30
N TYR A 265 -19.09 10.84 30.28
CA TYR A 265 -18.77 11.09 28.88
C TYR A 265 -19.98 10.86 27.97
N VAL A 266 -20.00 11.52 26.81
CA VAL A 266 -21.00 11.23 25.78
C VAL A 266 -20.68 9.86 25.19
N SER A 267 -21.55 8.89 25.42
CA SER A 267 -21.29 7.52 24.97
C SER A 267 -21.45 7.35 23.46
N PHE A 268 -20.77 6.36 22.87
CA PHE A 268 -21.03 5.98 21.46
C PHE A 268 -22.50 5.59 21.28
N GLN A 269 -23.11 4.97 22.29
CA GLN A 269 -24.50 4.51 22.24
C GLN A 269 -25.51 5.66 22.10
N GLU A 270 -25.22 6.84 22.64
CA GLU A 270 -26.06 8.04 22.48
C GLU A 270 -26.06 8.58 21.03
N VAL A 271 -24.95 8.38 20.31
CA VAL A 271 -24.79 8.90 18.94
C VAL A 271 -24.95 7.82 17.86
N LYS A 272 -25.07 6.55 18.25
CA LYS A 272 -25.11 5.38 17.35
C LYS A 272 -26.14 5.51 16.23
N ASP A 273 -27.37 5.91 16.55
CA ASP A 273 -28.44 6.03 15.55
C ASP A 273 -28.12 7.08 14.49
N ARG A 274 -27.43 8.16 14.88
CA ARG A 274 -26.97 9.21 13.96
C ARG A 274 -25.79 8.74 13.11
N LEU A 275 -25.02 7.76 13.56
CA LEU A 275 -23.86 7.19 12.88
C LEU A 275 -24.21 5.95 12.03
N SER A 276 -25.49 5.61 11.93
CA SER A 276 -25.98 4.42 11.22
C SER A 276 -25.94 4.52 9.68
N SER A 277 -25.72 5.72 9.13
CA SER A 277 -25.73 5.96 7.69
C SER A 277 -25.13 7.32 7.33
N GLY A 278 -24.64 7.45 6.09
CA GLY A 278 -24.20 8.73 5.52
C GLY A 278 -22.92 9.31 6.12
N VAL A 279 -22.23 8.61 7.02
CA VAL A 279 -20.91 9.03 7.52
C VAL A 279 -19.91 8.99 6.37
N LYS A 280 -19.08 10.02 6.24
CA LYS A 280 -18.07 10.15 5.18
C LYS A 280 -16.64 10.23 5.70
N MET A 281 -16.47 10.60 6.97
CA MET A 281 -15.19 10.69 7.64
C MET A 281 -15.35 10.56 9.15
N VAL A 282 -14.29 10.12 9.80
CA VAL A 282 -14.17 10.07 11.25
C VAL A 282 -12.74 10.43 11.67
N ARG A 283 -12.61 11.11 12.80
CA ARG A 283 -11.34 11.49 13.44
C ARG A 283 -11.39 11.14 14.91
N PHE A 284 -10.22 10.80 15.46
CA PHE A 284 -10.06 10.45 16.87
C PHE A 284 -8.97 11.30 17.49
N ASN A 285 -9.14 11.69 18.74
CA ASN A 285 -8.03 12.09 19.59
C ASN A 285 -7.92 11.11 20.77
N GLU A 286 -7.20 11.44 21.84
CA GLU A 286 -7.00 10.53 22.99
C GLU A 286 -8.22 10.30 23.88
N ARG A 287 -9.28 11.09 23.75
CA ARG A 287 -10.44 11.03 24.66
C ARG A 287 -11.80 11.26 23.99
N ALA A 288 -11.82 11.60 22.70
CA ALA A 288 -13.01 11.94 21.95
C ALA A 288 -12.85 11.61 20.47
N ALA A 289 -13.98 11.60 19.77
CA ALA A 289 -14.04 11.39 18.34
C ALA A 289 -15.10 12.30 17.71
N ALA A 290 -14.92 12.56 16.43
CA ALA A 290 -15.86 13.32 15.62
C ALA A 290 -16.02 12.70 14.24
N ALA A 291 -17.25 12.65 13.75
CA ALA A 291 -17.61 12.14 12.45
C ALA A 291 -18.42 13.18 11.67
N ALA A 292 -18.13 13.33 10.38
CA ALA A 292 -18.95 14.14 9.49
C ALA A 292 -19.89 13.23 8.70
N ARG A 293 -21.18 13.53 8.82
CA ARG A 293 -22.27 12.83 8.15
C ARG A 293 -22.91 13.72 7.11
N GLN A 294 -23.14 13.16 5.93
CA GLN A 294 -23.95 13.76 4.89
C GLN A 294 -25.37 13.17 4.98
N ARG A 295 -26.37 14.02 5.19
CA ARG A 295 -27.79 13.63 5.09
C ARG A 295 -28.24 13.71 3.65
N GLU A 296 -28.88 12.64 3.17
CA GLU A 296 -29.42 12.60 1.81
C GLU A 296 -30.47 13.68 1.59
N ALA A 297 -30.50 14.20 0.36
CA ALA A 297 -31.51 15.16 -0.05
C ALA A 297 -32.88 14.47 -0.13
N THR A 298 -33.90 15.03 0.52
CA THR A 298 -35.29 14.65 0.23
C THR A 298 -35.80 15.47 -0.95
N ALA A 299 -36.96 15.12 -1.52
CA ALA A 299 -37.60 15.87 -2.61
C ALA A 299 -37.76 17.38 -2.33
N THR A 300 -37.66 17.79 -1.05
CA THR A 300 -37.83 19.17 -0.57
C THR A 300 -36.59 19.78 0.08
N THR A 301 -35.50 19.03 0.33
CA THR A 301 -34.30 19.54 1.04
C THR A 301 -33.01 19.14 0.33
N GLN A 302 -32.11 20.10 0.09
CA GLN A 302 -30.76 19.85 -0.42
C GLN A 302 -29.91 19.02 0.58
N THR A 303 -28.85 18.38 0.09
CA THR A 303 -27.89 17.64 0.92
C THR A 303 -27.29 18.54 1.99
N SER A 304 -27.29 18.08 3.24
CA SER A 304 -26.78 18.81 4.40
C SER A 304 -25.71 18.03 5.13
N TRP A 305 -24.73 18.72 5.70
CA TRP A 305 -23.71 18.13 6.55
C TRP A 305 -24.03 18.29 8.04
N GLU A 306 -23.69 17.27 8.81
CA GLU A 306 -23.83 17.21 10.26
C GLU A 306 -22.52 16.72 10.88
N LEU A 307 -22.03 17.44 11.90
CA LEU A 307 -20.94 16.98 12.74
C LEU A 307 -21.51 16.24 13.97
N ILE A 308 -21.00 15.04 14.22
CA ILE A 308 -21.39 14.19 15.34
C ILE A 308 -20.12 13.91 16.15
N SER A 309 -20.09 14.27 17.43
CA SER A 309 -18.98 13.97 18.32
C SER A 309 -19.43 13.15 19.52
N TRP A 310 -18.50 12.41 20.11
CA TRP A 310 -18.71 11.67 21.36
C TRP A 310 -17.40 11.51 22.11
N GLY A 311 -17.48 11.07 23.37
CA GLY A 311 -16.37 10.97 24.31
C GLY A 311 -16.32 12.14 25.29
N ASP A 312 -15.12 12.52 25.69
CA ASP A 312 -14.88 13.50 26.74
C ASP A 312 -15.27 14.93 26.34
N PRO A 313 -16.21 15.59 27.04
CA PRO A 313 -16.63 16.95 26.74
C PRO A 313 -15.46 17.95 26.71
N GLU A 314 -14.45 17.79 27.57
CA GLU A 314 -13.27 18.67 27.62
C GLU A 314 -12.27 18.38 26.49
N ALA A 315 -12.42 17.27 25.78
CA ALA A 315 -11.60 16.89 24.64
C ALA A 315 -12.33 17.03 23.29
N GLY A 316 -13.49 17.69 23.26
CA GLY A 316 -14.30 17.86 22.05
C GLY A 316 -15.32 16.76 21.81
N GLY A 317 -15.68 15.98 22.84
CA GLY A 317 -16.75 14.98 22.78
C GLY A 317 -18.14 15.57 22.60
N VAL A 318 -18.33 16.88 22.83
CA VAL A 318 -19.58 17.59 22.59
C VAL A 318 -19.41 18.60 21.45
N ALA A 319 -20.23 18.45 20.40
CA ALA A 319 -20.23 19.35 19.27
C ALA A 319 -20.85 20.69 19.69
N PRO A 320 -20.20 21.84 19.44
CA PRO A 320 -20.78 23.15 19.70
C PRO A 320 -22.13 23.32 19.00
N ASN A 321 -23.11 23.87 19.72
CA ASN A 321 -24.45 24.14 19.17
C ASN A 321 -24.43 25.04 17.91
N SER A 322 -23.40 25.87 17.76
CA SER A 322 -23.19 26.73 16.58
C SER A 322 -22.86 25.95 15.30
N LEU A 323 -22.33 24.72 15.42
CA LEU A 323 -22.03 23.83 14.29
C LEU A 323 -23.23 22.96 13.87
N HIS A 324 -24.34 23.00 14.60
CA HIS A 324 -25.61 22.39 14.17
C HIS A 324 -26.30 23.21 13.07
N SER A 325 -25.76 24.36 12.67
CA SER A 325 -26.21 25.03 11.46
C SER A 325 -25.85 24.19 10.24
N VAL A 326 -26.86 23.78 9.49
CA VAL A 326 -26.74 23.04 8.23
C VAL A 326 -25.79 23.79 7.29
N ALA A 327 -24.53 23.36 7.25
CA ALA A 327 -23.54 23.93 6.36
C ALA A 327 -23.83 23.44 4.94
N LYS A 328 -24.36 24.34 4.11
CA LYS A 328 -24.72 24.05 2.70
C LYS A 328 -23.53 23.61 1.85
N ASN A 329 -22.31 24.02 2.22
CA ASN A 329 -21.09 23.81 1.42
C ASN A 329 -20.06 22.87 2.08
N GLY A 330 -20.48 22.04 3.04
CA GLY A 330 -19.58 21.13 3.77
C GLY A 330 -18.81 21.81 4.89
N VAL A 331 -18.33 20.99 5.82
CA VAL A 331 -17.35 21.37 6.85
C VAL A 331 -15.98 20.95 6.28
N LYS A 332 -15.11 21.92 6.00
CA LYS A 332 -13.73 21.67 5.56
C LYS A 332 -12.82 21.42 6.75
#